data_AF-A0A926H7H9-F1
#
_entry.id   AF-A0A926H7H9-F1
#
_cell.length_a   1.000
_cell.length_b   1.000
_cell.length_c   1.000
_cell.angle_alpha   90.00
_cell.angle_beta   90.00
_cell.angle_gamma   90.00
#
_symmetry.space_group_name_H-M   'P 1'
#
loop_
_entity.id
_entity.type
_entity.pdbx_description
1 polymer ?
#
loop_
_entity_poly.entity_id
_entity_poly.type
_entity_poly.pdbx_seq_one_letter_code
_entity_poly.pdbx_strand_id
1 'polypeptide(L)'
;MIRVIFDCERMKYVNTGLYYYCLNLGRALYQNTSQEHLSVFMPSHMPSPFSTLVPVVAQHSLQKFRMPALGKFQLWHNTYQSSDYLPRRNKNIKVLLTIHDLNFLHEDHDT
;
A
#
# COMPACT_ATOMS: atom_id res chain seq x y z
N MET A 1 -5.99 -12.23 15.12
CA MET A 1 -4.98 -12.09 14.05
C MET A 1 -5.20 -10.75 13.35
N ILE A 2 -4.13 -9.97 13.20
CA ILE A 2 -4.18 -8.63 12.60
C ILE A 2 -4.24 -8.77 11.08
N ARG A 3 -5.15 -8.04 10.42
CA ARG A 3 -5.26 -7.97 8.96
C ARG A 3 -4.63 -6.68 8.47
N VAL A 4 -3.62 -6.82 7.63
CA VAL A 4 -2.79 -5.74 7.13
C VAL A 4 -3.03 -5.55 5.64
N ILE A 5 -3.15 -4.30 5.21
CA ILE A 5 -3.05 -3.93 3.80
C ILE A 5 -1.65 -3.37 3.57
N PHE A 6 -0.94 -3.95 2.62
CA PHE A 6 0.33 -3.43 2.11
C PHE A 6 0.07 -2.69 0.80
N ASP A 7 0.28 -1.37 0.80
CA ASP A 7 0.04 -0.50 -0.34
C ASP A 7 1.17 -0.65 -1.37
N CYS A 8 0.83 -1.26 -2.50
CA CYS A 8 1.69 -1.47 -3.66
C CYS A 8 1.18 -0.67 -4.87
N GLU A 9 0.42 0.40 -4.68
CA GLU A 9 -0.14 1.20 -5.79
C GLU A 9 0.96 1.70 -6.75
N ARG A 10 2.10 2.10 -6.18
CA ARG A 10 3.26 2.59 -6.93
C ARG A 10 3.93 1.53 -7.79
N MET A 11 3.57 0.25 -7.65
CA MET A 11 4.07 -0.81 -8.52
C MET A 11 3.60 -0.67 -9.98
N LYS A 12 2.65 0.22 -10.31
CA LYS A 12 2.33 0.56 -11.71
C LYS A 12 3.54 1.10 -12.51
N TYR A 13 4.61 1.54 -11.83
CA TYR A 13 5.83 2.06 -12.46
C TYR A 13 6.99 1.05 -12.35
N VAL A 14 7.02 0.04 -13.22
CA VAL A 14 7.92 -1.14 -13.13
C VAL A 14 9.41 -0.80 -13.01
N ASN A 15 9.89 0.24 -13.71
CA ASN A 15 11.31 0.59 -13.77
C ASN A 15 11.72 1.64 -12.73
N THR A 16 11.16 1.59 -11.52
CA THR A 16 11.42 2.58 -10.46
C THR A 16 11.89 1.94 -9.17
N GLY A 17 12.63 2.70 -8.35
CA GLY A 17 13.03 2.25 -7.01
C GLY A 17 11.84 1.85 -6.14
N LEU A 18 10.72 2.59 -6.24
CA LEU A 18 9.49 2.28 -5.50
C LEU A 18 8.90 0.92 -5.88
N TYR A 19 8.97 0.54 -7.17
CA TYR A 19 8.54 -0.79 -7.61
C TYR A 19 9.35 -1.89 -6.92
N TYR A 20 10.68 -1.81 -7.01
CA TYR A 20 11.56 -2.84 -6.45
C TYR A 20 11.52 -2.84 -4.92
N TYR A 21 11.31 -1.69 -4.29
CA TYR A 21 11.03 -1.59 -2.85
C TYR A 21 9.78 -2.40 -2.48
N CYS A 22 8.63 -2.12 -3.12
CA CYS A 22 7.38 -2.82 -2.84
C CYS A 22 7.49 -4.32 -3.13
N LEU A 23 8.15 -4.69 -4.23
CA LEU A 23 8.35 -6.08 -4.62
C LEU A 23 9.15 -6.87 -3.58
N ASN A 24 10.33 -6.36 -3.20
CA ASN A 24 11.22 -7.08 -2.30
C ASN A 24 10.69 -7.07 -0.87
N LEU A 25 10.16 -5.95 -0.39
CA LEU A 25 9.55 -5.89 0.93
C LEU A 25 8.31 -6.77 1.02
N GLY A 26 7.41 -6.75 0.03
CA GLY A 26 6.22 -7.60 0.04
C GLY A 26 6.56 -9.09 0.03
N ARG A 27 7.60 -9.50 -0.69
CA ARG A 27 8.12 -10.89 -0.64
C ARG A 27 8.66 -11.24 0.76
N ALA A 28 9.47 -10.37 1.34
CA ALA A 28 10.00 -10.58 2.69
C ALA A 28 8.89 -10.63 3.74
N LEU A 29 7.89 -9.74 3.67
CA LEU A 29 6.72 -9.76 4.55
C LEU A 29 5.97 -11.08 4.44
N TYR A 30 5.67 -11.53 3.22
CA TYR A 30 4.99 -12.81 3.01
C TYR A 30 5.76 -14.00 3.61
N GLN A 31 7.09 -14.02 3.47
CA GLN A 31 7.94 -15.10 4.00
C GLN A 31 8.06 -15.10 5.53
N ASN A 32 7.95 -13.93 6.16
CA ASN A 32 8.20 -13.77 7.60
C ASN A 32 6.93 -13.53 8.44
N THR A 33 5.79 -13.32 7.79
CA THR A 33 4.50 -13.18 8.47
C THR A 33 4.01 -14.54 8.92
N SER A 34 3.77 -14.69 10.23
CA SER A 34 3.26 -15.94 10.81
C SER A 34 1.90 -15.80 11.50
N GLN A 35 1.54 -14.60 11.98
CA GLN A 35 0.31 -14.37 12.74
C GLN A 35 -0.62 -13.32 12.11
N GLU A 36 -0.11 -12.51 11.20
CA GLU A 36 -0.84 -11.49 10.48
C GLU A 36 -1.37 -12.03 9.15
N HIS A 37 -2.46 -11.45 8.68
CA HIS A 37 -3.01 -11.73 7.36
C HIS A 37 -2.67 -10.56 6.45
N LEU A 38 -1.68 -10.76 5.58
CA LEU A 38 -1.26 -9.78 4.59
C LEU A 38 -2.24 -9.78 3.41
N SER A 39 -2.63 -8.60 2.96
CA SER A 39 -3.31 -8.37 1.67
C SER A 39 -2.60 -7.24 0.95
N VAL A 40 -2.54 -7.30 -0.37
CA VAL A 40 -1.81 -6.32 -1.18
C VAL A 40 -2.79 -5.42 -1.91
N PHE A 41 -2.64 -4.11 -1.75
CA PHE A 41 -3.39 -3.12 -2.53
C PHE A 41 -2.58 -2.74 -3.77
N MET A 42 -3.03 -3.10 -4.97
CA MET A 42 -2.22 -2.91 -6.19
C MET A 42 -3.07 -2.69 -7.45
N PRO A 43 -2.49 -2.10 -8.52
CA PRO A 43 -3.22 -1.78 -9.74
C PRO A 43 -3.88 -3.01 -10.36
N SER A 44 -5.19 -2.93 -10.63
CA SER A 44 -6.00 -4.08 -11.06
C SER A 44 -5.59 -4.69 -12.41
N HIS A 45 -4.89 -3.92 -13.25
CA HIS A 45 -4.45 -4.33 -14.59
C HIS A 45 -3.08 -5.03 -14.58
N MET A 46 -2.41 -5.10 -13.43
CA MET A 46 -1.09 -5.70 -13.29
C MET A 46 -1.20 -7.10 -12.68
N PRO A 47 -0.52 -8.11 -13.22
CA PRO A 47 -0.43 -9.39 -12.55
C PRO A 47 0.30 -9.21 -11.21
N SER A 48 -0.22 -9.87 -10.17
CA SER A 48 0.44 -9.87 -8.86
C SER A 48 1.79 -10.58 -8.94
N PRO A 49 2.91 -9.93 -8.59
CA PRO A 49 4.21 -10.58 -8.52
C PRO A 49 4.41 -11.36 -7.21
N PHE A 50 3.39 -11.38 -6.35
CA PHE A 50 3.35 -12.10 -5.08
C PHE A 50 2.70 -13.48 -5.24
N SER A 51 2.86 -14.35 -4.24
CA SER A 51 2.21 -15.66 -4.20
C SER A 51 0.70 -15.54 -4.42
N THR A 52 0.09 -16.49 -5.13
CA THR A 52 -1.37 -16.56 -5.35
C THR A 52 -2.17 -16.71 -4.04
N LEU A 53 -1.50 -17.09 -2.96
CA LEU A 53 -2.05 -17.17 -1.62
C LEU A 53 -2.24 -15.78 -0.96
N VAL A 54 -1.63 -14.73 -1.50
CA VAL A 54 -1.76 -13.36 -0.98
C VAL A 54 -2.98 -12.69 -1.62
N PRO A 55 -4.03 -12.35 -0.84
CA PRO A 55 -5.20 -11.69 -1.38
C PRO A 55 -4.86 -10.31 -1.96
N VAL A 56 -5.43 -10.02 -3.13
CA VAL A 56 -5.28 -8.72 -3.79
C VAL A 56 -6.52 -7.86 -3.54
N VAL A 57 -6.28 -6.64 -3.05
CA VAL A 57 -7.26 -5.55 -3.04
C VAL A 57 -7.00 -4.70 -4.27
N ALA A 58 -7.90 -4.80 -5.26
CA ALA A 58 -7.74 -4.09 -6.52
C ALA A 58 -7.77 -2.57 -6.31
N GLN A 59 -6.75 -1.90 -6.83
CA GLN A 59 -6.65 -0.46 -6.87
C GLN A 59 -7.34 0.10 -8.13
N HIS A 60 -8.14 1.15 -7.95
CA HIS A 60 -8.81 1.91 -8.99
C HIS A 60 -8.67 3.42 -8.75
N SER A 61 -8.63 4.22 -9.83
CA SER A 61 -8.47 5.68 -9.74
C SER A 61 -9.57 6.38 -8.92
N LEU A 62 -10.82 5.90 -9.00
CA LEU A 62 -11.95 6.45 -8.23
C LEU A 62 -11.78 6.32 -6.70
N GLN A 63 -10.91 5.41 -6.25
CA GLN A 63 -10.69 5.19 -4.82
C GLN A 63 -9.95 6.36 -4.13
N LYS A 64 -9.32 7.26 -4.91
CA LYS A 64 -8.80 8.55 -4.41
C LYS A 64 -9.89 9.37 -3.73
N PHE A 65 -11.13 9.29 -4.22
CA PHE A 65 -12.28 10.00 -3.67
C PHE A 65 -13.06 9.16 -2.65
N ARG A 66 -13.13 7.84 -2.88
CA ARG A 66 -13.87 6.91 -2.01
C ARG A 66 -13.24 5.52 -1.98
N MET A 67 -12.54 5.23 -0.88
CA MET A 67 -12.03 3.90 -0.59
C MET A 67 -13.15 2.86 -0.42
N PRO A 68 -12.91 1.59 -0.78
CA PRO A 68 -13.86 0.50 -0.53
C PRO A 68 -14.07 0.26 0.97
N ALA A 69 -15.02 -0.62 1.31
CA ALA A 69 -15.23 -1.03 2.70
C ALA A 69 -14.03 -1.82 3.22
N LEU A 70 -13.18 -1.15 4.01
CA LEU A 70 -11.96 -1.74 4.60
C LEU A 70 -12.17 -2.18 6.06
N GLY A 71 -13.42 -2.33 6.53
CA GLY A 71 -13.75 -2.53 7.95
C GLY A 71 -13.12 -3.76 8.62
N LYS A 72 -12.68 -4.76 7.84
CA LYS A 72 -12.00 -5.95 8.34
C LYS A 72 -10.51 -5.75 8.62
N PHE A 73 -9.89 -4.66 8.17
CA PHE A 73 -8.46 -4.41 8.31
C PHE A 73 -8.18 -3.55 9.55
N GLN A 74 -6.99 -3.71 10.11
CA GLN A 74 -6.54 -2.95 11.29
C GLN A 74 -5.34 -2.05 10.98
N LEU A 75 -4.54 -2.41 9.96
CA LEU A 75 -3.34 -1.67 9.57
C LEU A 75 -3.32 -1.45 8.05
N TRP A 76 -3.01 -0.23 7.64
CA TRP A 76 -2.68 0.16 6.27
C TRP A 76 -1.22 0.61 6.24
N HIS A 77 -0.36 -0.20 5.63
CA HIS A 77 1.02 0.20 5.37
C HIS A 77 1.08 0.94 4.04
N ASN A 78 1.12 2.26 4.12
CA ASN A 78 1.37 3.14 2.98
C ASN A 78 2.88 3.19 2.68
N THR A 79 3.25 2.80 1.47
CA THR A 79 4.66 2.74 1.05
C THR A 79 5.16 4.02 0.39
N TYR A 80 4.33 5.05 0.25
CA TYR A 80 4.70 6.30 -0.44
C TYR A 80 4.09 7.54 0.24
N GLN A 81 4.94 8.53 0.57
CA GLN A 81 4.56 9.71 1.34
C GLN A 81 3.41 10.51 0.72
N SER A 82 3.38 10.65 -0.61
CA SER A 82 2.36 11.43 -1.32
C SER A 82 1.27 10.53 -1.94
N SER A 83 0.84 9.49 -1.21
CA SER A 83 -0.25 8.59 -1.65
C SER A 83 -1.62 9.26 -1.51
N ASP A 84 -2.42 9.18 -2.57
CA ASP A 84 -3.82 9.61 -2.57
C ASP A 84 -4.76 8.56 -1.93
N TYR A 85 -4.26 7.37 -1.63
CA TYR A 85 -5.07 6.18 -1.30
C TYR A 85 -5.10 5.89 0.20
N LEU A 86 -5.41 6.90 1.01
CA LEU A 86 -5.46 6.75 2.47
C LEU A 86 -6.88 6.39 2.96
N PRO A 87 -7.02 5.46 3.94
CA PRO A 87 -8.31 5.08 4.51
C PRO A 87 -8.88 6.14 5.49
N ARG A 88 -8.85 7.43 5.11
CA ARG A 88 -9.17 8.59 5.99
C ARG A 88 -10.53 8.51 6.68
N ARG A 89 -11.53 7.89 6.03
CA ARG A 89 -12.89 7.74 6.57
C ARG A 89 -13.01 6.62 7.61
N ASN A 90 -12.09 5.65 7.61
CA ASN A 90 -12.12 4.52 8.53
C ASN A 90 -11.11 4.73 9.67
N LYS A 91 -11.57 5.33 10.77
CA LYS A 91 -10.75 5.65 11.95
C LYS A 91 -10.21 4.42 12.69
N ASN A 92 -10.75 3.22 12.41
CA ASN A 92 -10.31 1.97 13.03
C ASN A 92 -9.04 1.40 12.40
N ILE A 93 -8.65 1.88 11.22
CA ILE A 93 -7.41 1.46 10.53
C ILE A 93 -6.28 2.41 10.91
N LYS A 94 -5.21 1.86 11.50
CA LYS A 94 -3.96 2.60 11.72
C LYS A 94 -3.18 2.68 10.42
N VAL A 95 -2.48 3.79 10.20
CA VAL A 95 -1.63 3.99 9.01
C VAL A 95 -0.17 3.93 9.44
N LEU A 96 0.57 2.98 8.87
CA LEU A 96 2.03 2.94 8.92
C LEU A 96 2.54 3.56 7.62
N LEU A 97 3.29 4.66 7.70
CA LEU A 97 3.83 5.34 6.53
C LEU A 97 5.33 5.08 6.41
N THR A 98 5.77 4.61 5.24
CA THR A 98 7.19 4.66 4.86
C THR A 98 7.46 5.98 4.16
N ILE A 99 8.48 6.68 4.66
CA ILE A 99 9.04 7.90 4.05
C ILE A 99 10.37 7.51 3.41
N HIS A 100 10.53 7.74 2.11
CA HIS A 100 11.78 7.42 1.38
C HIS A 100 12.78 8.57 1.36
N ASP A 101 12.26 9.80 1.35
CA ASP A 101 13.03 11.03 1.36
C ASP A 101 12.19 12.13 2.03
N LEU A 102 12.82 13.27 2.29
CA LEU A 102 12.19 14.43 2.91
C LEU A 102 11.90 15.54 1.89
N ASN A 103 11.92 15.26 0.59
CA ASN A 103 11.73 16.28 -0.44
C ASN A 103 10.36 16.96 -0.34
N PHE A 104 9.35 16.23 0.12
CA PHE A 104 8.01 16.77 0.35
C PHE A 104 7.98 17.95 1.33
N LEU A 105 8.96 18.09 2.24
CA LEU A 105 9.06 19.25 3.13
C LEU A 105 9.40 20.55 2.38
N HIS A 106 9.95 20.44 1.18
CA HIS A 106 10.31 21.58 0.32
C HIS A 106 9.27 21.84 -0.78
N GLU A 107 8.51 20.82 -1.17
CA GLU A 107 7.44 20.96 -2.18
C GLU A 107 6.29 21.88 -1.72
N ASP A 108 6.07 22.03 -0.41
CA ASP A 108 5.05 22.91 0.18
C ASP A 108 5.38 24.43 0.11
N HIS A 109 6.57 24.80 -0.38
CA HIS A 109 7.04 26.20 -0.42
C HIS A 109 6.96 26.86 -1.80
N ASP A 110 6.56 26.14 -2.86
CA ASP A 110 6.52 26.63 -4.24
C ASP A 110 5.11 27.02 -4.74
N THR A 111 4.19 27.40 -3.85
CA THR A 111 2.87 27.97 -4.20
C THR A 111 2.61 29.32 -3.57
#